data_AF-A0A924SV69-F1
#
_entry.id   AF-A0A924SV69-F1
#
_cell.length_a   1.000
_cell.length_b   1.000
_cell.length_c   1.000
_cell.angle_alpha   90.00
_cell.angle_beta   90.00
_cell.angle_gamma   90.00
#
_symmetry.space_group_name_H-M   'P 1'
#
loop_
_entity.id
_entity.type
_entity.pdbx_description
1 polymer ?
#
loop_
_entity_poly.entity_id
_entity_poly.type
_entity_poly.pdbx_seq_one_letter_code
_entity_poly.pdbx_strand_id
1 'polypeptide(L)'
;MYNLIVQLRYKLLVFLTHNMALPLMKIIRSPQKFSPTKQMLHLLPEGMLGKELVTMLDRKNFKLLPYHAKHDIKHNLLQYDTTDEGEVYL
;
A
#
# COMPACT_ATOMS: atom_id res chain seq x y z
N MET A 1 -18.08 -1.42 -43.31
CA MET A 1 -17.91 -2.57 -42.39
C MET A 1 -16.62 -2.50 -41.57
N TYR A 2 -15.46 -2.21 -42.16
CA TYR A 2 -14.17 -2.10 -41.46
C TYR A 2 -14.18 -1.16 -40.24
N ASN A 3 -14.72 0.06 -40.40
CA ASN A 3 -14.77 1.05 -39.31
C ASN A 3 -15.64 0.61 -38.12
N LEU A 4 -16.67 -0.21 -38.35
CA LEU A 4 -17.53 -0.76 -37.31
C LEU A 4 -16.78 -1.78 -36.45
N ILE A 5 -15.95 -2.62 -37.08
CA ILE A 5 -15.09 -3.60 -36.39
C ILE A 5 -14.02 -2.88 -35.56
N VAL A 6 -13.41 -1.82 -36.11
CA VAL A 6 -12.40 -1.01 -35.38
C VAL A 6 -13.03 -0.34 -34.15
N GLN A 7 -14.21 0.27 -34.31
CA GLN A 7 -14.96 0.88 -33.21
C GLN A 7 -15.34 -0.13 -32.11
N LEU A 8 -15.76 -1.33 -32.51
CA LEU A 8 -16.11 -2.39 -31.57
C LEU A 8 -14.87 -2.86 -30.78
N ARG A 9 -13.74 -3.10 -31.45
CA ARG A 9 -12.48 -3.50 -30.81
C ARG A 9 -11.99 -2.45 -29.81
N TYR A 10 -12.07 -1.17 -30.18
CA TYR A 10 -11.72 -0.07 -29.29
C TYR A 10 -12.58 -0.08 -28.01
N LYS A 11 -13.92 -0.15 -28.15
CA LYS A 11 -14.83 -0.19 -27.00
C LYS A 11 -14.59 -1.40 -26.10
N LEU A 12 -14.28 -2.55 -26.71
CA LEU A 12 -13.99 -3.79 -25.99
C LEU A 12 -12.68 -3.67 -25.20
N LEU A 13 -11.61 -3.11 -25.79
CA LEU A 13 -10.35 -2.85 -25.09
C LEU A 13 -10.51 -1.86 -23.93
N VAL A 14 -11.25 -0.77 -24.13
CA VAL A 14 -11.53 0.21 -23.06
C VAL A 14 -12.33 -0.46 -21.93
N PHE A 15 -13.32 -1.28 -22.26
CA PHE A 15 -14.11 -2.02 -21.27
C PHE A 15 -13.24 -3.02 -20.48
N LEU A 16 -12.42 -3.82 -21.16
CA LEU A 16 -11.55 -4.80 -20.48
C LEU A 16 -10.54 -4.12 -19.56
N THR A 17 -9.97 -2.99 -19.98
CA THR A 17 -8.96 -2.26 -19.19
C THR A 17 -9.57 -1.54 -18.00
N HIS A 18 -10.69 -0.83 -18.17
CA HIS A 18 -11.24 0.03 -17.11
C HIS A 18 -12.32 -0.67 -16.28
N ASN A 19 -13.19 -1.45 -16.91
CA ASN A 19 -14.34 -2.04 -16.23
C ASN A 19 -14.11 -3.49 -15.77
N MET A 20 -13.11 -4.19 -16.33
CA MET A 20 -12.79 -5.57 -15.92
C MET A 20 -11.48 -5.66 -15.14
N ALA A 21 -10.38 -5.09 -15.65
CA ALA A 21 -9.07 -5.26 -15.03
C ALA A 21 -8.96 -4.59 -13.65
N LEU A 22 -9.50 -3.38 -13.47
CA LEU A 22 -9.49 -2.69 -12.17
C LEU A 22 -10.23 -3.44 -11.05
N PRO A 23 -11.49 -3.92 -11.25
CA PRO A 23 -12.14 -4.73 -10.23
C PRO A 23 -11.47 -6.09 -10.02
N LEU A 24 -10.94 -6.73 -11.07
CA LEU A 24 -10.14 -7.96 -10.89
C LEU A 24 -8.90 -7.71 -10.04
N MET A 25 -8.17 -6.62 -10.29
CA MET A 25 -7.00 -6.25 -9.51
C MET A 25 -7.36 -5.95 -8.05
N LYS A 26 -8.52 -5.36 -7.77
CA LYS A 26 -8.97 -5.17 -6.37
C LYS A 26 -9.20 -6.49 -5.65
N ILE A 27 -9.70 -7.51 -6.35
CA ILE A 27 -9.93 -8.86 -5.78
C ILE A 27 -8.59 -9.57 -5.53
N ILE A 28 -7.66 -9.50 -6.49
CA ILE A 28 -6.34 -10.14 -6.38
C ILE A 28 -5.46 -9.43 -5.35
N ARG A 29 -5.52 -8.10 -5.29
CA ARG A 29 -4.75 -7.24 -4.36
C ARG A 29 -5.42 -7.20 -2.99
N SER A 30 -5.81 -8.34 -2.43
CA SER A 30 -6.30 -8.42 -1.05
C SER A 30 -5.17 -7.99 -0.11
N PRO A 31 -5.25 -6.80 0.50
CA PRO A 31 -4.15 -6.30 1.32
C PRO A 31 -4.04 -7.21 2.55
N GLN A 32 -2.88 -7.85 2.70
CA GLN A 32 -2.63 -8.70 3.86
C GLN A 32 -2.73 -7.86 5.13
N LYS A 33 -3.68 -8.20 6.00
CA LYS A 33 -3.85 -7.56 7.29
C LYS A 33 -2.60 -7.81 8.14
N PHE A 34 -1.98 -6.74 8.60
CA PHE A 34 -0.95 -6.79 9.62
C PHE A 34 -1.62 -7.08 10.97
N SER A 35 -1.42 -8.31 11.45
CA SER A 35 -2.04 -8.82 12.67
C SER A 35 -1.52 -8.23 13.99
N PRO A 36 -0.22 -7.88 14.14
CA PRO A 36 0.29 -7.36 15.42
C PRO A 36 -0.37 -6.05 15.83
N THR A 37 -0.70 -5.93 17.12
CA THR A 37 -1.24 -4.68 17.69
C THR A 37 -0.11 -3.75 18.12
N LYS A 38 -0.42 -2.45 18.27
CA LYS A 38 0.52 -1.43 18.73
C LYS A 38 1.22 -1.83 20.05
N GLN A 39 0.44 -2.36 21.00
CA GLN A 39 0.94 -2.84 22.29
C GLN A 39 1.94 -3.99 22.14
N MET A 40 1.68 -4.95 21.26
CA MET A 40 2.61 -6.05 20.99
C MET A 40 3.91 -5.54 20.38
N LEU A 41 3.85 -4.55 19.50
CA LEU A 41 5.03 -3.96 18.89
C LEU A 41 5.92 -3.23 19.91
N HIS A 42 5.33 -2.62 20.94
CA HIS A 42 6.11 -1.98 22.00
C HIS A 42 6.93 -2.96 22.85
N LEU A 43 6.47 -4.21 22.96
CA LEU A 43 7.15 -5.26 23.71
C LEU A 43 8.34 -5.86 22.94
N LEU A 44 8.49 -5.54 21.65
CA LEU A 44 9.63 -6.01 20.86
C LEU A 44 10.93 -5.34 21.33
N PRO A 45 12.07 -6.06 21.26
CA PRO A 45 13.39 -5.48 21.50
C PRO A 45 13.69 -4.26 20.62
N GLU A 46 14.51 -3.35 21.13
CA GLU A 46 15.06 -2.23 20.35
C GLU A 46 15.85 -2.76 19.13
N GLY A 47 15.79 -2.01 18.03
CA GLY A 47 16.41 -2.39 16.75
C GLY A 47 15.60 -3.39 15.91
N MET A 48 14.44 -3.86 16.40
CA MET A 48 13.49 -4.59 15.55
C MET A 48 12.60 -3.62 14.77
N LEU A 49 12.38 -3.89 13.49
CA LEU A 49 11.51 -3.08 12.62
C LEU A 49 10.12 -2.83 13.21
N GLY A 50 9.53 -3.82 13.88
CA GLY A 50 8.22 -3.65 14.53
C GLY A 50 8.25 -2.65 15.69
N LYS A 51 9.33 -2.65 16.49
CA LYS A 51 9.57 -1.70 17.58
C LYS A 51 9.81 -0.30 17.03
N GLU A 52 10.64 -0.20 16.00
CA GLU A 52 10.95 1.09 15.37
C GLU A 52 9.72 1.70 14.69
N LEU A 53 8.89 0.87 14.02
CA LEU A 53 7.63 1.30 13.43
C LEU A 53 6.73 1.94 14.48
N VAL A 54 6.51 1.26 15.61
CA VAL A 54 5.60 1.80 16.62
C VAL A 54 6.16 3.07 17.25
N THR A 55 7.46 3.13 17.52
CA THR A 55 8.14 4.34 18.00
C THR A 55 8.00 5.51 17.03
N MET A 56 8.15 5.28 15.72
CA MET A 56 7.93 6.31 14.70
C MET A 56 6.48 6.81 14.71
N LEU A 57 5.51 5.89 14.74
CA LEU A 57 4.09 6.24 14.78
C LEU A 57 3.75 7.06 16.03
N ASP A 58 4.28 6.72 17.20
CA ASP A 58 4.08 7.51 18.42
C ASP A 58 4.70 8.90 18.33
N ARG A 59 5.94 9.00 17.83
CA ARG A 59 6.63 10.29 17.66
C ARG A 59 5.84 11.24 16.76
N LYS A 60 5.18 10.71 15.74
CA LYS A 60 4.36 11.48 14.78
C LYS A 60 2.88 11.55 15.15
N ASN A 61 2.47 10.97 16.29
CA ASN A 61 1.09 10.88 16.72
C ASN A 61 0.15 10.22 15.68
N PHE A 62 0.67 9.21 14.98
CA PHE A 62 -0.04 8.42 13.98
C PHE A 62 -0.63 7.14 14.56
N LYS A 63 -1.71 6.67 13.92
CA LYS A 63 -2.35 5.39 14.25
C LYS A 63 -1.73 4.28 13.42
N LEU A 64 -1.55 3.11 14.03
CA LEU A 64 -1.18 1.90 13.29
C LEU A 64 -2.38 1.47 12.43
N LEU A 65 -2.23 1.53 11.11
CA LEU A 65 -3.24 1.09 10.16
C LEU A 65 -2.92 -0.35 9.70
N PRO A 66 -3.73 -1.37 10.04
CA PRO A 66 -3.40 -2.77 9.77
C PRO A 66 -3.16 -3.11 8.30
N TYR A 67 -3.76 -2.38 7.36
CA TYR A 67 -3.59 -2.60 5.93
C TYR A 67 -2.47 -1.76 5.30
N HIS A 68 -1.89 -0.82 6.07
CA HIS A 68 -0.81 0.07 5.62
C HIS A 68 0.49 -0.12 6.42
N ALA A 69 0.50 -0.93 7.47
CA ALA A 69 1.71 -1.17 8.27
C ALA A 69 2.92 -1.62 7.43
N LYS A 70 2.71 -2.39 6.35
CA LYS A 70 3.81 -2.78 5.44
C LYS A 70 4.39 -1.59 4.67
N HIS A 71 3.56 -0.61 4.32
CA HIS A 71 4.00 0.64 3.72
C HIS A 71 4.84 1.42 4.73
N ASP A 72 4.28 1.63 5.92
CA ASP A 72 4.91 2.43 6.98
C ASP A 72 6.25 1.85 7.44
N ILE A 73 6.39 0.51 7.45
CA ILE A 73 7.66 -0.19 7.75
C ILE A 73 8.77 0.19 6.76
N LYS A 74 8.45 0.54 5.50
CA LYS A 74 9.48 0.89 4.52
C LYS A 74 10.24 2.16 4.92
N HIS A 75 9.57 3.14 5.52
CA HIS A 75 10.23 4.35 6.01
C HIS A 75 11.28 4.02 7.06
N ASN A 76 10.98 3.10 7.98
CA ASN A 76 11.94 2.61 8.96
C ASN A 76 13.06 1.78 8.32
N LEU A 77 12.74 0.88 7.39
CA LEU A 77 13.74 0.01 6.77
C LEU A 77 14.73 0.77 5.88
N LEU A 78 14.21 1.70 5.07
CA LEU A 78 14.98 2.46 4.08
C LEU A 78 15.45 3.81 4.61
N GLN A 79 15.08 4.16 5.85
CA GLN A 79 15.45 5.41 6.51
C GLN A 79 15.00 6.66 5.74
N TYR A 80 13.87 6.58 5.03
CA TYR A 80 13.23 7.72 4.40
C TYR A 80 12.18 8.32 5.34
N ASP A 81 12.13 9.66 5.38
CA ASP A 81 11.11 10.35 6.17
C ASP A 81 9.72 10.23 5.52
N THR A 82 8.66 10.46 6.29
CA THR A 82 7.26 10.50 5.78
C THR A 82 6.88 11.91 5.30
N THR A 83 7.84 12.64 4.73
CA THR A 83 7.63 13.96 4.11
C THR A 83 7.35 13.78 2.63
N ASP A 84 6.75 14.77 1.96
CA ASP A 84 6.45 14.67 0.53
C ASP A 84 7.67 14.32 -0.31
N GLU A 85 8.84 14.89 0.01
CA GLU A 85 10.11 14.54 -0.64
C GLU A 85 10.54 13.10 -0.33
N GLY A 86 10.44 12.68 0.94
CA GLY A 86 10.78 11.33 1.36
C GLY A 86 9.90 10.25 0.72
N GLU A 87 8.61 10.53 0.55
CA GLU A 87 7.65 9.67 -0.15
C GLU A 87 7.99 9.51 -1.64
N VAL A 88 8.57 10.54 -2.28
CA VAL A 88 8.98 10.47 -3.69
C VAL A 88 10.22 9.59 -3.88
N TYR A 89 11.12 9.54 -2.89
CA TYR A 89 12.33 8.71 -2.95
C TYR A 89 12.10 7.24 -2.54
N LEU A 90 10.96 6.91 -1.92
CA LEU A 90 10.60 5.59 -1.38
C LEU A 90 10.15 4.58 -2.44
#